data_AF-A0A964GPY3-F1
#
_entry.id   AF-A0A964GPY3-F1
#
_cell.length_a   1.000
_cell.length_b   1.000
_cell.length_c   1.000
_cell.angle_alpha   90.00
_cell.angle_beta   90.00
_cell.angle_gamma   90.00
#
_symmetry.space_group_name_H-M   'P 1'
#
loop_
_entity.id
_entity.type
_entity.pdbx_description
1 polymer ?
#
loop_
_entity_poly.entity_id
_entity_poly.type
_entity_poly.pdbx_seq_one_letter_code
_entity_poly.pdbx_strand_id
1 'polypeptide(L)'
;MSSTDDEGLAAAKDWWNRNGKPLLTGALLAGVVVLGWNTWHKYQNNQSQGASALYQALLETSLTPSGQPDATKVAELSGKLKSEFGGTAYAQYGSLFVAKVAVESGKLDDAAAELKSVMDKPADATLGEIARQRLARVLAAQDKAEEALKLLDGDADKAFLASREELKGDLLVQLGRADDAHGAYEKAKAALSDDAAVGGLQLKLDDLAKGDA
;
A
#
# COMPACT_ATOMS: atom_id res chain seq x y z
N MET A 1 -0.27 -46.67 56.92
CA MET A 1 -0.42 -45.62 55.89
C MET A 1 0.26 -46.08 54.60
N SER A 2 -0.02 -47.28 54.09
CA SER A 2 0.69 -47.84 52.91
C SER A 2 -0.25 -48.31 51.80
N SER A 3 -1.48 -48.72 52.12
CA SER A 3 -2.47 -49.15 51.13
C SER A 3 -3.01 -48.01 50.26
N THR A 4 -3.12 -46.80 50.80
CA THR A 4 -3.60 -45.63 50.06
C THR A 4 -2.58 -45.12 49.03
N ASP A 5 -1.29 -45.30 49.30
CA ASP A 5 -0.20 -44.91 48.40
C ASP A 5 -0.09 -45.89 47.21
N ASP A 6 -0.29 -47.19 47.46
CA ASP A 6 -0.27 -48.22 46.42
C ASP A 6 -1.48 -48.13 45.46
N GLU A 7 -2.67 -47.82 45.99
CA GLU A 7 -3.89 -47.61 45.18
C GLU A 7 -3.77 -46.36 44.29
N GLY A 8 -3.17 -45.27 44.81
CA GLY A 8 -2.93 -44.05 44.05
C GLY A 8 -1.96 -44.26 42.87
N LEU A 9 -0.90 -45.04 43.09
CA LEU A 9 0.07 -45.41 42.06
C LEU A 9 -0.54 -46.29 40.97
N ALA A 10 -1.38 -47.26 41.34
CA ALA A 10 -2.06 -48.14 40.40
C ALA A 10 -3.05 -47.35 39.50
N ALA A 11 -3.82 -46.43 40.09
CA ALA A 11 -4.77 -45.59 39.37
C ALA A 11 -4.08 -44.64 38.37
N ALA A 12 -2.96 -44.02 38.75
CA ALA A 12 -2.18 -43.16 37.86
C ALA A 12 -1.60 -43.94 36.67
N LYS A 13 -1.11 -45.17 36.91
CA LYS A 13 -0.57 -46.05 35.86
C LYS A 13 -1.65 -46.49 34.87
N ASP A 14 -2.84 -46.82 35.34
CA ASP A 14 -3.98 -47.17 34.47
C ASP A 14 -4.42 -45.97 33.62
N TRP A 15 -4.55 -44.79 34.24
CA TRP A 15 -4.89 -43.58 33.51
C TRP A 15 -3.87 -43.23 32.43
N TRP A 16 -2.57 -43.36 32.73
CA TRP A 16 -1.50 -43.13 31.76
C TRP A 16 -1.53 -44.15 30.62
N ASN A 17 -1.76 -45.44 30.91
CA ASN A 17 -1.88 -46.47 29.88
C ASN A 17 -3.06 -46.19 28.93
N ARG A 18 -4.14 -45.62 29.46
CA ARG A 18 -5.35 -45.27 28.68
C ARG A 18 -5.23 -43.95 27.91
N ASN A 19 -4.57 -42.94 28.48
CA ASN A 19 -4.60 -41.56 27.95
C ASN A 19 -3.22 -41.02 27.49
N GLY A 20 -2.12 -41.70 27.81
CA GLY A 20 -0.76 -41.20 27.56
C GLY A 20 -0.44 -41.01 26.07
N LYS A 21 -0.87 -41.93 25.20
CA LYS A 21 -0.66 -41.81 23.74
C LYS A 21 -1.33 -40.58 23.11
N PRO A 22 -2.66 -40.34 23.29
CA PRO A 22 -3.29 -39.13 22.73
C PRO A 22 -2.78 -37.85 23.39
N LEU A 23 -2.43 -37.87 24.68
CA LEU A 23 -1.90 -36.71 25.38
C LEU A 23 -0.49 -36.33 24.87
N LEU A 24 0.39 -37.31 24.69
CA LEU A 24 1.71 -37.10 24.07
C LEU A 24 1.59 -36.64 22.61
N THR A 25 0.68 -37.22 21.84
CA THR A 25 0.45 -36.82 20.45
C THR A 25 -0.08 -35.39 20.35
N GLY A 26 -1.04 -35.02 21.21
CA GLY A 26 -1.56 -33.66 21.32
C GLY A 26 -0.49 -32.66 21.75
N ALA A 27 0.35 -33.03 22.73
CA ALA A 27 1.47 -32.19 23.17
C ALA A 27 2.52 -31.99 22.06
N LEU A 28 2.83 -33.03 21.30
CA LEU A 28 3.76 -32.95 20.16
C LEU A 28 3.20 -32.04 19.06
N LEU A 29 1.93 -32.22 18.70
CA LEU A 29 1.25 -31.36 17.71
C LEU A 29 1.22 -29.90 18.15
N ALA A 30 0.86 -29.64 19.42
CA ALA A 30 0.90 -28.29 19.98
C ALA A 30 2.31 -27.68 19.92
N GLY A 31 3.34 -28.47 20.24
CA GLY A 31 4.74 -28.05 20.13
C GLY A 31 5.13 -27.64 18.71
N VAL A 32 4.78 -28.44 17.70
CA VAL A 32 5.05 -28.12 16.29
C VAL A 32 4.34 -26.83 15.86
N VAL A 33 3.08 -26.64 16.25
CA VAL A 33 2.30 -25.43 15.93
C VAL A 33 2.95 -24.19 16.56
N VAL A 34 3.29 -24.24 17.86
CA VAL A 34 3.89 -23.10 18.57
C VAL A 34 5.27 -22.75 18.01
N LEU A 35 6.11 -23.77 17.75
CA LEU A 35 7.43 -23.56 17.16
C LEU A 35 7.31 -22.98 15.75
N GLY A 36 6.44 -23.54 14.91
CA GLY A 36 6.16 -23.06 13.56
C GLY A 36 5.73 -21.60 13.55
N TRP A 37 4.76 -21.23 14.39
CA TRP A 37 4.30 -19.86 14.55
C TRP A 37 5.41 -18.91 14.99
N ASN A 38 6.21 -19.30 15.99
CA ASN A 38 7.32 -18.47 16.48
C ASN A 38 8.40 -18.27 15.41
N THR A 39 8.78 -19.31 14.67
CA THR A 39 9.74 -19.19 13.55
C THR A 39 9.21 -18.32 12.43
N TRP A 40 7.92 -18.47 12.07
CA TRP A 40 7.28 -17.65 11.06
C TRP A 40 7.25 -16.17 11.47
N HIS A 41 6.86 -15.90 12.71
CA HIS A 41 6.79 -14.54 13.24
C HIS A 41 8.17 -13.86 13.28
N LYS A 42 9.22 -14.58 13.70
CA LYS A 42 10.60 -14.09 13.66
C LYS A 42 11.07 -13.81 12.24
N TYR A 43 10.76 -14.69 11.29
CA TYR A 43 11.08 -14.49 9.88
C TYR A 43 10.44 -13.21 9.34
N GLN A 44 9.12 -13.04 9.56
CA GLN A 44 8.40 -11.84 9.15
C GLN A 44 8.97 -10.56 9.78
N ASN A 45 9.32 -10.61 11.08
CA ASN A 45 9.87 -9.46 11.79
C ASN A 45 11.27 -9.07 11.27
N ASN A 46 12.13 -10.06 11.00
CA ASN A 46 13.44 -9.83 10.39
C ASN A 46 13.29 -9.28 8.96
N GLN A 47 12.32 -9.77 8.21
CA GLN A 47 12.05 -9.29 6.86
C GLN A 47 11.60 -7.82 6.87
N SER A 48 10.71 -7.44 7.79
CA SER A 48 10.27 -6.06 7.93
C SER A 48 11.40 -5.10 8.36
N GLN A 49 12.31 -5.54 9.25
CA GLN A 49 13.44 -4.73 9.68
C GLN A 49 14.48 -4.54 8.57
N GLY A 50 14.79 -5.58 7.80
CA GLY A 50 15.67 -5.45 6.64
C GLY A 50 15.08 -4.53 5.57
N ALA A 51 13.79 -4.69 5.28
CA ALA A 51 13.08 -3.85 4.31
C ALA A 51 13.01 -2.38 4.74
N SER A 52 12.76 -2.11 6.03
CA SER A 52 12.72 -0.73 6.53
C SER A 52 14.07 -0.03 6.42
N ALA A 53 15.17 -0.73 6.70
CA ALA A 53 16.52 -0.19 6.57
C ALA A 53 16.86 0.18 5.12
N LEU A 54 16.52 -0.68 4.15
CA LEU A 54 16.69 -0.37 2.73
C LEU A 54 15.80 0.80 2.28
N TYR A 55 14.56 0.86 2.77
CA TYR A 55 13.67 1.97 2.47
C TYR A 55 14.16 3.29 3.08
N GLN A 56 14.71 3.27 4.28
CA GLN A 56 15.33 4.46 4.88
C GLN A 56 16.52 4.94 4.05
N ALA A 57 17.41 4.03 3.64
CA ALA A 57 18.53 4.37 2.75
C ALA A 57 18.03 4.93 1.41
N LEU A 58 16.89 4.44 0.90
CA LEU A 58 16.26 4.98 -0.30
C LEU A 58 15.78 6.42 -0.09
N LEU A 59 15.14 6.73 1.03
CA LEU A 59 14.72 8.10 1.35
C LEU A 59 15.91 9.05 1.48
N GLU A 60 17.00 8.61 2.09
CA GLU A 60 18.23 9.40 2.23
C GLU A 60 18.84 9.79 0.87
N THR A 61 18.60 9.02 -0.19
CA THR A 61 19.04 9.42 -1.55
C THR A 61 18.42 10.73 -2.04
N SER A 62 17.27 11.14 -1.50
CA SER A 62 16.61 12.40 -1.85
C SER A 62 17.07 13.60 -1.03
N LEU A 63 17.87 13.40 0.02
CA LEU A 63 18.33 14.46 0.94
C LEU A 63 19.62 15.14 0.45
N THR A 64 19.84 15.18 -0.86
CA THR A 64 21.04 15.78 -1.47
C THR A 64 20.91 17.31 -1.54
N PRO A 65 22.03 18.06 -1.57
CA PRO A 65 22.00 19.52 -1.73
C PRO A 65 21.31 20.00 -3.02
N SER A 66 21.31 19.15 -4.07
CA SER A 66 20.61 19.40 -5.34
C SER A 66 19.13 19.07 -5.28
N GLY A 67 18.65 18.40 -4.23
CA GLY A 67 17.28 17.90 -4.12
C GLY A 67 16.90 16.81 -5.14
N GLN A 68 17.86 16.34 -5.95
CA GLN A 68 17.65 15.30 -6.94
C GLN A 68 18.25 13.99 -6.44
N PRO A 69 17.46 12.91 -6.41
CA PRO A 69 17.96 11.60 -6.02
C PRO A 69 18.84 10.99 -7.11
N ASP A 70 19.90 10.28 -6.69
CA ASP A 70 20.72 9.47 -7.60
C ASP A 70 19.88 8.31 -8.14
N ALA A 71 19.45 8.43 -9.40
CA ALA A 71 18.61 7.44 -10.06
C ALA A 71 19.23 6.03 -10.08
N THR A 72 20.56 5.93 -10.14
CA THR A 72 21.27 4.64 -10.09
C THR A 72 21.11 4.00 -8.72
N LYS A 73 21.29 4.80 -7.66
CA LYS A 73 21.15 4.32 -6.28
C LYS A 73 19.71 3.96 -5.95
N VAL A 74 18.76 4.74 -6.45
CA VAL A 74 17.32 4.47 -6.33
C VAL A 74 16.95 3.14 -6.97
N ALA A 75 17.42 2.89 -8.19
CA ALA A 75 17.19 1.62 -8.89
C ALA A 75 17.82 0.43 -8.13
N GLU A 76 19.03 0.59 -7.61
CA GLU A 76 19.71 -0.46 -6.82
C GLU A 76 18.93 -0.82 -5.56
N LEU A 77 18.57 0.17 -4.74
CA LEU A 77 17.91 -0.04 -3.45
C LEU A 77 16.47 -0.55 -3.63
N SER A 78 15.73 0.00 -4.60
CA SER A 78 14.38 -0.48 -4.92
C SER A 78 14.41 -1.89 -5.53
N GLY A 79 15.40 -2.20 -6.36
CA GLY A 79 15.62 -3.55 -6.88
C GLY A 79 15.81 -4.56 -5.76
N LYS A 80 16.66 -4.26 -4.77
CA LYS A 80 16.86 -5.09 -3.57
C LYS A 80 15.60 -5.23 -2.74
N LEU A 81 14.87 -4.13 -2.51
CA LEU A 81 13.57 -4.16 -1.83
C LEU A 81 12.58 -5.11 -2.50
N LYS A 82 12.49 -5.08 -3.83
CA LYS A 82 11.59 -5.96 -4.58
C LYS A 82 12.04 -7.42 -4.55
N SER A 83 13.32 -7.68 -4.76
CA SER A 83 13.85 -9.05 -4.85
C SER A 83 13.90 -9.77 -3.51
N GLU A 84 14.29 -9.07 -2.44
CA GLU A 84 14.50 -9.67 -1.12
C GLU A 84 13.30 -9.47 -0.19
N PHE A 85 12.52 -8.42 -0.39
CA PHE A 85 11.45 -7.98 0.50
C PHE A 85 10.11 -7.71 -0.21
N GLY A 86 9.90 -8.27 -1.40
CA GLY A 86 8.71 -8.01 -2.24
C GLY A 86 7.35 -8.27 -1.58
N GLY A 87 7.30 -9.09 -0.53
CA GLY A 87 6.09 -9.33 0.27
C GLY A 87 5.79 -8.26 1.32
N THR A 88 6.59 -7.19 1.42
CA THR A 88 6.43 -6.14 2.43
C THR A 88 5.84 -4.86 1.85
N ALA A 89 5.14 -4.07 2.67
CA ALA A 89 4.69 -2.74 2.29
C ALA A 89 5.86 -1.80 1.92
N TYR A 90 7.04 -2.00 2.53
CA TYR A 90 8.25 -1.25 2.21
C TYR A 90 8.71 -1.42 0.76
N ALA A 91 8.54 -2.60 0.17
CA ALA A 91 8.81 -2.80 -1.25
C ALA A 91 7.86 -1.98 -2.15
N GLN A 92 6.60 -1.83 -1.73
CA GLN A 92 5.64 -1.00 -2.45
C GLN A 92 5.93 0.50 -2.26
N TYR A 93 6.30 0.93 -1.05
CA TYR A 93 6.79 2.31 -0.84
C TYR A 93 8.03 2.62 -1.70
N GLY A 94 8.95 1.67 -1.82
CA GLY A 94 10.08 1.78 -2.74
C GLY A 94 9.65 1.91 -4.20
N SER A 95 8.65 1.13 -4.63
CA SER A 95 8.08 1.22 -5.98
C SER A 95 7.43 2.57 -6.25
N LEU A 96 6.67 3.12 -5.27
CA LEU A 96 6.11 4.46 -5.36
C LEU A 96 7.19 5.55 -5.46
N PHE A 97 8.32 5.36 -4.78
CA PHE A 97 9.46 6.28 -4.85
C PHE A 97 10.14 6.20 -6.22
N VAL A 98 10.35 5.00 -6.77
CA VAL A 98 10.86 4.83 -8.14
C VAL A 98 9.95 5.50 -9.16
N ALA A 99 8.63 5.32 -9.04
CA ALA A 99 7.67 5.98 -9.91
C ALA A 99 7.80 7.51 -9.86
N LYS A 100 7.98 8.08 -8.66
CA LYS A 100 8.23 9.53 -8.51
C LYS A 100 9.49 9.97 -9.27
N VAL A 101 10.63 9.29 -9.05
CA VAL A 101 11.89 9.62 -9.72
C VAL A 101 11.79 9.46 -11.23
N ALA A 102 11.06 8.44 -11.70
CA ALA A 102 10.79 8.23 -13.11
C ALA A 102 9.99 9.39 -13.72
N VAL A 103 8.94 9.87 -13.04
CA VAL A 103 8.19 11.08 -13.47
C VAL A 103 9.09 12.30 -13.54
N GLU A 104 9.89 12.56 -12.49
CA GLU A 104 10.82 13.69 -12.44
C GLU A 104 11.89 13.64 -13.55
N SER A 105 12.21 12.43 -14.02
CA SER A 105 13.15 12.19 -15.11
C SER A 105 12.48 12.09 -16.49
N GLY A 106 11.17 12.36 -16.60
CA GLY A 106 10.41 12.25 -17.85
C GLY A 106 10.14 10.83 -18.34
N LYS A 107 10.45 9.80 -17.54
CA LYS A 107 10.24 8.39 -17.86
C LYS A 107 8.84 7.94 -17.43
N LEU A 108 7.83 8.48 -18.11
CA LEU A 108 6.42 8.27 -17.72
C LEU A 108 5.98 6.80 -17.86
N ASP A 109 6.50 6.05 -18.86
CA ASP A 109 6.18 4.63 -19.02
C ASP A 109 6.68 3.78 -17.84
N ASP A 110 7.91 4.05 -17.39
CA ASP A 110 8.49 3.38 -16.22
C ASP A 110 7.66 3.68 -14.96
N ALA A 111 7.26 4.94 -14.78
CA ALA A 111 6.41 5.34 -13.66
C ALA A 111 5.05 4.63 -13.70
N ALA A 112 4.43 4.54 -14.88
CA ALA A 112 3.15 3.87 -15.06
C ALA A 112 3.25 2.37 -14.72
N ALA A 113 4.31 1.70 -15.17
CA ALA A 113 4.54 0.29 -14.88
C ALA A 113 4.68 0.02 -13.37
N GLU A 114 5.46 0.85 -12.68
CA GLU A 114 5.65 0.78 -11.23
C GLU A 114 4.34 0.96 -10.46
N LEU A 115 3.59 2.02 -10.79
CA LEU A 115 2.32 2.33 -10.13
C LEU A 115 1.26 1.29 -10.41
N LYS A 116 1.20 0.77 -11.65
CA LYS A 116 0.30 -0.31 -12.02
C LYS A 116 0.58 -1.58 -11.22
N SER A 117 1.84 -1.96 -11.05
CA SER A 117 2.21 -3.13 -10.25
C SER A 117 1.74 -3.01 -8.80
N VAL A 118 1.83 -1.82 -8.20
CA VAL A 118 1.33 -1.57 -6.83
C VAL A 118 -0.19 -1.60 -6.79
N MET A 119 -0.86 -0.93 -7.73
CA MET A 119 -2.31 -0.89 -7.83
C MET A 119 -2.94 -2.29 -8.02
N ASP A 120 -2.31 -3.15 -8.83
CA ASP A 120 -2.83 -4.48 -9.16
C ASP A 120 -2.70 -5.47 -7.97
N LYS A 121 -1.71 -5.28 -7.08
CA LYS A 121 -1.46 -6.13 -5.91
C LYS A 121 -1.04 -5.31 -4.70
N PRO A 122 -1.92 -4.47 -4.14
CA PRO A 122 -1.52 -3.56 -3.09
C PRO A 122 -1.38 -4.27 -1.74
N ALA A 123 -0.47 -3.79 -0.90
CA ALA A 123 -0.29 -4.32 0.46
C ALA A 123 -1.50 -4.00 1.35
N ASP A 124 -2.19 -2.89 1.08
CA ASP A 124 -3.45 -2.50 1.68
C ASP A 124 -4.27 -1.59 0.75
N ALA A 125 -5.54 -1.35 1.09
CA ALA A 125 -6.44 -0.54 0.26
C ALA A 125 -5.93 0.91 0.05
N THR A 126 -5.29 1.49 1.07
CA THR A 126 -4.73 2.85 1.02
C THR A 126 -3.63 2.95 -0.03
N LEU A 127 -2.68 2.00 -0.03
CA LEU A 127 -1.61 1.95 -1.03
C LEU A 127 -2.15 1.72 -2.44
N GLY A 128 -3.15 0.84 -2.58
CA GLY A 128 -3.83 0.63 -3.86
C GLY A 128 -4.45 1.91 -4.40
N GLU A 129 -5.08 2.71 -3.54
CA GLU A 129 -5.70 3.97 -3.94
C GLU A 129 -4.70 5.06 -4.29
N ILE A 130 -3.64 5.20 -3.49
CA ILE A 130 -2.54 6.13 -3.77
C ILE A 130 -1.91 5.80 -5.13
N ALA A 131 -1.64 4.51 -5.40
CA ALA A 131 -1.07 4.06 -6.65
C ALA A 131 -2.01 4.34 -7.84
N ARG A 132 -3.31 4.09 -7.69
CA ARG A 132 -4.35 4.37 -8.71
C ARG A 132 -4.40 5.85 -9.08
N GLN A 133 -4.53 6.76 -8.11
CA GLN A 133 -4.60 8.20 -8.39
C GLN A 133 -3.30 8.72 -9.01
N ARG A 134 -2.14 8.22 -8.56
CA ARG A 134 -0.85 8.57 -9.17
C ARG A 134 -0.74 8.03 -10.59
N LEU A 135 -1.17 6.81 -10.85
CA LEU A 135 -1.17 6.21 -12.18
C LEU A 135 -2.05 7.02 -13.14
N ALA A 136 -3.24 7.43 -12.69
CA ALA A 136 -4.13 8.29 -13.47
C ALA A 136 -3.46 9.62 -13.84
N ARG A 137 -2.74 10.28 -12.92
CA ARG A 137 -1.96 11.50 -13.23
C ARG A 137 -0.83 11.23 -14.24
N VAL A 138 -0.13 10.10 -14.12
CA VAL A 138 0.91 9.72 -15.09
C VAL A 138 0.31 9.49 -16.46
N LEU A 139 -0.81 8.76 -16.56
CA LEU A 139 -1.52 8.57 -17.83
C LEU A 139 -2.01 9.89 -18.42
N ALA A 140 -2.50 10.83 -17.59
CA ALA A 140 -2.86 12.17 -18.04
C ALA A 140 -1.68 12.90 -18.69
N ALA A 141 -0.49 12.82 -18.07
CA ALA A 141 0.75 13.38 -18.61
C ALA A 141 1.27 12.65 -19.87
N GLN A 142 0.74 11.46 -20.16
CA GLN A 142 0.97 10.73 -21.41
C GLN A 142 -0.13 10.97 -22.46
N ASP A 143 -0.97 11.99 -22.27
CA ASP A 143 -2.13 12.29 -23.12
C ASP A 143 -3.19 11.17 -23.17
N LYS A 144 -3.23 10.30 -22.15
CA LYS A 144 -4.18 9.19 -22.00
C LYS A 144 -5.26 9.48 -20.96
N ALA A 145 -5.81 10.70 -20.97
CA ALA A 145 -6.77 11.14 -19.96
C ALA A 145 -8.06 10.28 -19.91
N GLU A 146 -8.53 9.74 -21.04
CA GLU A 146 -9.66 8.81 -21.05
C GLU A 146 -9.36 7.46 -20.34
N GLU A 147 -8.12 6.96 -20.48
CA GLU A 147 -7.70 5.75 -19.76
C GLU A 147 -7.54 6.05 -18.26
N ALA A 148 -7.01 7.23 -17.93
CA ALA A 148 -6.90 7.71 -16.55
C ALA A 148 -8.28 7.81 -15.88
N LEU A 149 -9.30 8.32 -16.56
CA LEU A 149 -10.67 8.39 -16.02
C LEU A 149 -11.21 7.01 -15.67
N LYS A 150 -11.04 6.03 -16.57
CA LYS A 150 -11.48 4.65 -16.33
C LYS A 150 -10.83 4.02 -15.09
N LEU A 151 -9.60 4.40 -14.76
CA LEU A 151 -8.97 3.93 -13.52
C LEU A 151 -9.67 4.45 -12.27
N LEU A 152 -10.31 5.61 -12.33
CA LEU A 152 -10.97 6.28 -11.21
C LEU A 152 -12.47 5.95 -11.11
N ASP A 153 -12.98 5.09 -11.99
CA ASP A 153 -14.36 4.60 -11.93
C ASP A 153 -14.60 3.77 -10.66
N GLY A 154 -15.86 3.78 -10.20
CA GLY A 154 -16.28 3.10 -8.98
C GLY A 154 -16.04 3.91 -7.70
N ASP A 155 -16.41 3.29 -6.58
CA ASP A 155 -16.42 3.95 -5.28
C ASP A 155 -15.00 4.11 -4.70
N ALA A 156 -14.81 5.18 -3.95
CA ALA A 156 -13.61 5.46 -3.15
C ALA A 156 -14.01 5.49 -1.68
N ASP A 157 -13.08 5.11 -0.80
CA ASP A 157 -13.27 5.42 0.62
C ASP A 157 -13.40 6.92 0.81
N LYS A 158 -14.19 7.34 1.82
CA LYS A 158 -14.46 8.76 2.10
C LYS A 158 -13.18 9.59 2.21
N ALA A 159 -12.11 9.00 2.75
CA ALA A 159 -10.81 9.65 2.90
C ALA A 159 -10.15 10.07 1.56
N PHE A 160 -10.52 9.43 0.45
CA PHE A 160 -9.96 9.68 -0.88
C PHE A 160 -10.96 10.32 -1.85
N LEU A 161 -12.23 10.44 -1.46
CA LEU A 161 -13.29 10.90 -2.36
C LEU A 161 -13.00 12.31 -2.90
N ALA A 162 -12.58 13.24 -2.04
CA ALA A 162 -12.23 14.59 -2.46
C ALA A 162 -11.10 14.60 -3.50
N SER A 163 -9.98 13.91 -3.21
CA SER A 163 -8.83 13.90 -4.13
C SER A 163 -9.11 13.12 -5.42
N ARG A 164 -9.97 12.10 -5.37
CA ARG A 164 -10.36 11.32 -6.55
C ARG A 164 -11.26 12.15 -7.47
N GLU A 165 -12.26 12.82 -6.91
CA GLU A 165 -13.18 13.64 -7.71
C GLU A 165 -12.49 14.90 -8.25
N GLU A 166 -11.56 15.50 -7.50
CA GLU A 166 -10.72 16.59 -8.01
C GLU A 166 -9.89 16.11 -9.22
N LEU A 167 -9.25 14.95 -9.10
CA LEU A 167 -8.47 14.39 -10.21
C LEU A 167 -9.35 14.05 -11.43
N LYS A 168 -10.57 13.53 -11.23
CA LYS A 168 -11.53 13.35 -12.32
C LYS A 168 -11.85 14.67 -13.02
N GLY A 169 -12.08 15.73 -12.25
CA GLY A 169 -12.28 17.07 -12.79
C GLY A 169 -11.10 17.51 -13.65
N ASP A 170 -9.87 17.38 -13.14
CA ASP A 170 -8.65 17.76 -13.88
C ASP A 170 -8.54 17.00 -15.22
N LEU A 171 -8.84 15.70 -15.21
CA LEU A 171 -8.85 14.87 -16.42
C LEU A 171 -9.94 15.28 -17.41
N LEU A 172 -11.13 15.62 -16.92
CA LEU A 172 -12.26 16.07 -17.74
C LEU A 172 -11.97 17.44 -18.37
N VAL A 173 -11.29 18.34 -17.66
CA VAL A 173 -10.79 19.60 -18.23
C VAL A 173 -9.81 19.33 -19.37
N GLN A 174 -8.84 18.43 -19.18
CA GLN A 174 -7.89 18.05 -20.23
C GLN A 174 -8.59 17.49 -21.48
N LEU A 175 -9.74 16.84 -21.31
CA LEU A 175 -10.57 16.30 -22.39
C LEU A 175 -11.56 17.31 -23.00
N GLY A 176 -11.60 18.55 -22.50
CA GLY A 176 -12.53 19.59 -22.96
C GLY A 176 -13.98 19.36 -22.52
N ARG A 177 -14.21 18.58 -21.46
CA ARG A 177 -15.55 18.24 -20.92
C ARG A 177 -15.86 19.10 -19.69
N ALA A 178 -16.01 20.41 -19.92
CA ALA A 178 -16.12 21.42 -18.85
C ALA A 178 -17.31 21.18 -17.89
N ASP A 179 -18.50 20.88 -18.41
CA ASP A 179 -19.69 20.59 -17.59
C ASP A 179 -19.48 19.40 -16.64
N ASP A 180 -18.91 18.32 -17.18
CA ASP A 180 -18.61 17.12 -16.39
C ASP A 180 -17.52 17.44 -15.34
N ALA A 181 -16.52 18.24 -15.71
CA ALA A 181 -15.44 18.66 -14.82
C ALA A 181 -15.98 19.50 -13.66
N HIS A 182 -16.88 20.45 -13.92
CA HIS A 182 -17.55 21.24 -12.91
C HIS A 182 -18.31 20.33 -11.92
N GLY A 183 -19.06 19.35 -12.43
CA GLY A 183 -19.76 18.37 -11.60
C GLY A 183 -18.82 17.55 -10.71
N ALA A 184 -17.63 17.18 -11.20
CA ALA A 184 -16.62 16.48 -10.42
C ALA A 184 -16.00 17.37 -9.34
N TYR A 185 -15.68 18.63 -9.64
CA TYR A 185 -15.15 19.57 -8.66
C TYR A 185 -16.14 19.91 -7.54
N GLU A 186 -17.43 20.02 -7.85
CA GLU A 186 -18.46 20.21 -6.80
C GLU A 186 -18.54 18.99 -5.87
N LYS A 187 -18.45 17.77 -6.40
CA LYS A 187 -18.37 16.55 -5.57
C LYS A 187 -17.11 16.53 -4.73
N ALA A 188 -15.97 16.92 -5.30
CA ALA A 188 -14.71 17.01 -4.57
C ALA A 188 -14.83 17.99 -3.39
N LYS A 189 -15.46 19.15 -3.61
CA LYS A 189 -15.67 20.20 -2.61
C LYS A 189 -16.59 19.72 -1.49
N ALA A 190 -17.68 19.06 -1.84
CA ALA A 190 -18.61 18.48 -0.88
C ALA A 190 -17.98 17.36 -0.03
N ALA A 191 -16.91 16.73 -0.51
CA ALA A 191 -16.19 15.68 0.20
C ALA A 191 -15.01 16.18 1.05
N LEU A 192 -14.65 17.47 0.96
CA LEU A 192 -13.62 18.06 1.81
C LEU A 192 -14.09 18.13 3.27
N SER A 193 -13.15 17.98 4.21
CA SER A 193 -13.41 18.29 5.61
C SER A 193 -13.54 19.80 5.82
N ASP A 194 -14.26 20.23 6.84
CA ASP A 194 -14.46 21.65 7.16
C ASP A 194 -13.15 22.44 7.37
N ASP A 195 -12.09 21.76 7.81
CA ASP A 195 -10.75 22.35 8.01
C ASP A 195 -9.86 22.36 6.74
N ALA A 196 -10.33 21.80 5.62
CA ALA A 196 -9.53 21.70 4.40
C ALA A 196 -9.47 23.02 3.64
N ALA A 197 -8.32 23.30 3.03
CA ALA A 197 -8.13 24.50 2.21
C ALA A 197 -8.92 24.39 0.89
N VAL A 198 -10.14 24.95 0.86
CA VAL A 198 -11.04 24.93 -0.31
C VAL A 198 -10.56 25.86 -1.45
N GLY A 199 -9.63 26.78 -1.18
CA GLY A 199 -9.25 27.84 -2.11
C GLY A 199 -8.77 27.35 -3.48
N GLY A 200 -7.97 26.27 -3.53
CA GLY A 200 -7.49 25.73 -4.80
C GLY A 200 -8.61 25.16 -5.68
N LEU A 201 -9.58 24.49 -5.06
CA LEU A 201 -10.73 23.93 -5.76
C LEU A 201 -11.73 25.00 -6.21
N GLN A 202 -11.93 26.04 -5.39
CA GLN A 202 -12.76 27.17 -5.79
C GLN A 202 -12.18 27.91 -7.00
N LEU A 203 -10.86 28.09 -7.06
CA LEU A 203 -10.21 28.68 -8.24
C LEU A 203 -10.46 27.87 -9.51
N LYS A 204 -10.43 26.53 -9.43
CA LYS A 204 -10.74 25.65 -10.57
C LYS A 204 -12.20 25.78 -11.02
N LEU A 205 -13.14 25.86 -10.08
CA LEU A 205 -14.57 26.10 -10.38
C LEU A 205 -14.80 27.45 -11.04
N ASP A 206 -14.16 28.51 -10.52
CA ASP A 206 -14.29 29.88 -11.04
C ASP A 206 -13.69 30.02 -12.44
N ASP A 207 -12.64 29.26 -12.77
CA ASP A 207 -12.00 29.25 -14.10
C ASP A 207 -12.93 28.64 -15.15
N LEU A 208 -13.60 27.52 -14.83
CA LEU A 208 -14.60 26.91 -15.70
C LEU A 208 -15.77 27.86 -15.97
N ALA A 209 -16.30 28.51 -14.92
CA ALA A 209 -17.42 29.45 -15.05
C ALA A 209 -17.11 30.68 -15.93
N LYS A 210 -15.82 31.04 -16.09
CA LYS A 210 -15.39 32.13 -16.98
C LYS A 210 -15.15 31.66 -18.42
N GLY A 211 -14.85 30.38 -18.62
CA GLY A 211 -14.69 29.79 -19.96
C GLY A 211 -16.02 29.63 -20.71
N ASP A 212 -17.12 29.57 -19.97
CA ASP A 212 -18.49 29.44 -20.51
C ASP A 212 -19.18 30.81 -20.81
N ALA A 213 -18.52 31.93 -20.52
CA ALA A 213 -19.05 33.30 -20.67
C ALA A 213 -18.45 34.04 -21.89
#